data_AF-A0A972ZR67-F1
#
_entry.id   AF-A0A972ZR67-F1
#
_cell.length_a   1.000
_cell.length_b   1.000
_cell.length_c   1.000
_cell.angle_alpha   90.00
_cell.angle_beta   90.00
_cell.angle_gamma   90.00
#
_symmetry.space_group_name_H-M   'P 1'
#
loop_
_entity.id
_entity.type
_entity.pdbx_description
1 polymer ?
#
loop_
_entity_poly.entity_id
_entity_poly.type
_entity_poly.pdbx_seq_one_letter_code
_entity_poly.pdbx_strand_id
1 'polypeptide(L)' 'EGDPSAGIPPCTPFEDLPDDYKCPLCNADKEYFH' A
#
# COMPACT_ATOMS: atom_id res chain seq x y z
N GLU A 1 -5.47 -6.97 -4.84
CA GLU A 1 -5.99 -7.38 -3.51
C GLU A 1 -5.58 -6.29 -2.54
N GLY A 2 -6.39 -5.92 -1.54
CA GLY A 2 -5.95 -4.92 -0.55
C GLY A 2 -4.74 -5.40 0.25
N ASP A 3 -4.39 -4.69 1.31
CA ASP A 3 -3.39 -5.13 2.29
C ASP A 3 -4.00 -5.18 3.70
N PRO A 4 -4.63 -6.31 4.10
CA PRO A 4 -5.23 -6.46 5.41
C PRO A 4 -4.25 -6.34 6.58
N SER A 5 -2.95 -6.59 6.36
CA SER A 5 -1.93 -6.49 7.40
C SER A 5 -1.65 -5.04 7.79
N ALA A 6 -1.79 -4.13 6.82
CA ALA A 6 -1.73 -2.69 7.01
C ALA A 6 -3.14 -2.05 7.19
N GLY A 7 -4.20 -2.86 7.27
CA GLY A 7 -5.58 -2.36 7.40
C GLY A 7 -6.15 -1.74 6.12
N ILE A 8 -5.56 -2.02 4.95
CA ILE A 8 -5.99 -1.53 3.65
C ILE A 8 -7.04 -2.50 3.06
N PRO A 9 -8.31 -2.09 2.92
CA PRO A 9 -9.34 -2.97 2.38
C PRO A 9 -9.13 -3.27 0.89
N PRO A 10 -9.73 -4.35 0.37
CA PRO A 10 -9.76 -4.60 -1.06
C PRO A 10 -10.41 -3.44 -1.81
N CYS A 11 -10.00 -3.25 -3.06
CA CYS A 11 -10.44 -2.15 -3.93
C CYS A 11 -10.06 -0.73 -3.46
N THR A 12 -9.13 -0.59 -2.49
CA THR A 12 -8.50 0.71 -2.21
C THR A 12 -7.58 1.08 -3.38
N PRO A 13 -7.78 2.24 -4.03
CA PRO A 13 -6.86 2.74 -5.04
C PRO A 13 -5.46 2.96 -4.45
N PHE A 14 -4.42 2.76 -5.27
CA PHE A 14 -3.04 2.99 -4.83
C PHE A 14 -2.82 4.45 -4.41
N GLU A 15 -3.47 5.40 -5.09
CA GLU A 15 -3.40 6.84 -4.79
C GLU A 15 -3.92 7.17 -3.38
N ASP A 16 -4.95 6.45 -2.92
CA ASP A 16 -5.57 6.62 -1.60
C ASP A 16 -4.79 5.95 -0.45
N LEU A 17 -3.71 5.23 -0.75
CA LEU A 17 -2.86 4.66 0.28
C LEU A 17 -2.19 5.76 1.12
N PRO A 18 -1.92 5.52 2.41
CA PRO A 18 -1.17 6.45 3.23
C PRO A 18 0.21 6.79 2.63
N ASP A 19 0.72 8.00 2.87
CA ASP A 19 2.04 8.42 2.39
C ASP A 19 3.19 7.62 3.03
N ASP A 20 2.96 7.07 4.22
CA ASP A 20 3.88 6.17 4.94
C ASP A 20 3.67 4.69 4.57
N TYR A 21 2.89 4.40 3.52
CA TYR A 21 2.69 3.04 3.04
C TYR A 21 4.03 2.36 2.68
N LYS A 22 4.19 1.14 3.20
CA LYS A 22 5.29 0.24 2.89
C LYS A 22 4.76 -1.05 2.33
N CYS A 23 5.31 -1.51 1.21
CA CYS A 23 4.94 -2.79 0.63
C CYS A 23 5.23 -3.92 1.64
N PRO A 24 4.25 -4.76 2.03
CA PRO A 24 4.43 -5.79 3.05
C PRO A 24 5.38 -6.92 2.62
N LEU A 25 5.70 -7.02 1.32
CA LEU A 25 6.58 -8.05 0.77
C LEU A 25 8.04 -7.61 0.71
N CYS A 26 8.31 -6.34 0.42
CA CYS A 26 9.68 -5.84 0.16
C CYS A 26 10.05 -4.57 0.92
N ASN A 27 9.11 -3.99 1.68
CA ASN A 27 9.28 -2.77 2.46
C ASN A 27 9.64 -1.51 1.63
N ALA A 28 9.33 -1.54 0.33
CA ALA A 28 9.49 -0.38 -0.55
C ALA A 28 8.45 0.70 -0.25
N ASP A 29 8.85 1.96 -0.39
CA ASP A 29 7.99 3.14 -0.27
C ASP A 29 7.00 3.25 -1.42
N LYS A 30 5.91 4.00 -1.19
CA LYS A 30 4.87 4.32 -2.19
C LYS A 30 5.48 4.93 -3.47
N GLU A 31 6.57 5.69 -3.34
CA GLU A 31 7.30 6.32 -4.45
C GLU A 31 7.94 5.35 -5.46
N TYR A 32 8.16 4.09 -5.07
CA TYR A 32 8.73 3.07 -5.97
C TYR A 32 7.72 2.50 -6.97
N PHE A 33 6.44 2.82 -6.80
CA PHE A 33 5.36 2.33 -7.65
C PHE A 33 4.81 3.48 -8.48
N HIS A 34 4.72 3.28 -9.80
CA HIS A 34 4.18 4.23 -10.78
C HIS A 34 2.91 3.68 -11.42
#